data_AF-A0A416W3G1-F1
#
_entry.id   AF-A0A416W3G1-F1
#
_cell.length_a   1.000
_cell.length_b   1.000
_cell.length_c   1.000
_cell.angle_alpha   90.00
_cell.angle_beta   90.00
_cell.angle_gamma   90.00
#
_symmetry.space_group_name_H-M   'P 1'
#
loop_
_entity.id
_entity.type
_entity.pdbx_description
1 polymer ?
#
loop_
_entity_poly.entity_id
_entity_poly.type
_entity_poly.pdbx_seq_one_letter_code
_entity_poly.pdbx_strand_id
1 'polypeptide(L)'
;MEVFHYPYRFIQRFDEDSLKNCFLKYKLLYTFKSTKSHQWYWVWVEVYEHDFYAIKFHLKAHRHSPDKYNLMTGLNEARPVINTCIAIMQEISYINPHSSFGFIGANMQDESDINTKRFRVYRRFMATYFTEQIFGHYFNIHKSTYLLIRKSELEIYPELLTELDTKFKILYSYFD
;
A
#
# COMPACT_ATOMS: atom_id res chain seq x y z
N MET A 1 11.74 -18.35 -6.71
CA MET A 1 10.91 -19.12 -5.76
C MET A 1 9.52 -18.51 -5.80
N GLU A 2 8.53 -19.28 -6.21
CA GLU A 2 7.13 -18.84 -6.16
C GLU A 2 6.71 -18.83 -4.68
N VAL A 3 6.41 -17.64 -4.16
CA VAL A 3 6.04 -17.49 -2.75
C VAL A 3 4.54 -17.65 -2.62
N PHE A 4 4.11 -18.52 -1.71
CA PHE A 4 2.69 -18.72 -1.42
C PHE A 4 1.96 -17.40 -1.09
N HIS A 5 0.91 -17.15 -1.86
CA HIS A 5 -0.10 -16.12 -1.63
C HIS A 5 -1.50 -16.71 -1.89
N TYR A 6 -2.54 -16.03 -1.43
CA TYR A 6 -3.91 -16.45 -1.71
C TYR A 6 -4.32 -16.02 -3.13
N PRO A 7 -5.18 -16.80 -3.81
CA PRO A 7 -5.81 -16.36 -5.04
C PRO A 7 -6.64 -15.09 -4.79
N TYR A 8 -6.36 -14.04 -5.55
CA TYR A 8 -7.05 -12.76 -5.48
C TYR A 8 -7.79 -12.47 -6.78
N ARG A 9 -8.74 -11.53 -6.73
CA ARG A 9 -9.43 -11.01 -7.91
C ARG A 9 -9.65 -9.51 -7.79
N PHE A 10 -9.60 -8.83 -8.92
CA PHE A 10 -10.10 -7.47 -9.05
C PHE A 10 -11.63 -7.47 -8.92
N ILE A 11 -12.17 -6.45 -8.26
CA ILE A 11 -13.62 -6.28 -8.05
C ILE A 11 -14.13 -5.10 -8.85
N GLN A 12 -13.59 -3.91 -8.59
CA GLN A 12 -14.13 -2.69 -9.18
C GLN A 12 -13.12 -1.54 -9.06
N ARG A 13 -13.20 -0.61 -10.02
CA ARG A 13 -12.58 0.72 -9.99
C ARG A 13 -13.61 1.76 -9.52
N PHE A 14 -13.17 2.62 -8.63
CA PHE A 14 -13.93 3.75 -8.10
C PHE A 14 -13.19 5.03 -8.53
N ASP A 15 -13.77 5.79 -9.44
CA ASP A 15 -13.23 7.10 -9.80
C ASP A 15 -13.56 8.10 -8.69
N GLU A 16 -12.62 9.00 -8.39
CA GLU A 16 -12.89 10.10 -7.47
C GLU A 16 -13.63 11.22 -8.22
N ASP A 17 -14.66 11.79 -7.61
CA ASP A 17 -15.37 12.93 -8.19
C ASP A 17 -14.38 14.09 -8.36
N SER A 18 -14.18 14.48 -9.62
CA SER A 18 -13.19 15.42 -10.15
C SER A 18 -13.26 16.86 -9.57
N LEU A 19 -14.10 17.10 -8.57
CA LEU A 19 -14.37 18.41 -7.99
C LEU A 19 -13.55 18.76 -6.74
N LYS A 20 -12.79 17.82 -6.14
CA LYS A 20 -12.09 18.10 -4.87
C LYS A 20 -10.60 17.76 -4.74
N ASN A 21 -9.98 16.98 -5.63
CA ASN A 21 -8.52 16.83 -5.60
C ASN A 21 -7.95 16.16 -6.86
N CYS A 22 -7.04 16.83 -7.59
CA CYS A 22 -6.40 16.29 -8.81
C CYS A 22 -5.40 15.15 -8.51
N PHE A 23 -4.85 15.13 -7.29
CA PHE A 23 -3.75 14.25 -6.93
C PHE A 23 -4.15 12.77 -6.83
N LEU A 24 -5.29 12.46 -6.19
CA LEU A 24 -5.83 11.09 -6.12
C LEU A 24 -6.78 10.90 -7.31
N LYS A 25 -6.42 10.01 -8.23
CA LYS A 25 -7.17 9.83 -9.49
C LYS A 25 -8.34 8.87 -9.32
N TYR A 26 -8.08 7.69 -8.75
CA TYR A 26 -9.08 6.64 -8.59
C TYR A 26 -8.60 5.59 -7.59
N LYS A 27 -9.50 4.68 -7.20
CA LYS A 27 -9.22 3.55 -6.31
C LYS A 27 -9.57 2.24 -6.99
N LEU A 28 -8.74 1.23 -6.81
CA LEU A 28 -9.00 -0.14 -7.23
C LEU A 28 -9.29 -1.00 -6.00
N LEU A 29 -10.34 -1.80 -6.06
CA LEU A 29 -10.66 -2.77 -5.02
C LEU A 29 -10.33 -4.19 -5.51
N TYR A 30 -9.48 -4.87 -4.76
CA TYR A 30 -9.22 -6.30 -4.90
C TYR A 30 -9.76 -7.04 -3.68
N THR A 31 -10.02 -8.34 -3.85
CA THR A 31 -10.40 -9.22 -2.75
C THR A 31 -9.79 -10.59 -2.88
N PHE A 32 -9.55 -11.24 -1.74
CA PHE A 32 -9.17 -12.64 -1.66
C PHE A 32 -9.81 -13.28 -0.43
N LYS A 33 -9.93 -14.61 -0.46
CA LYS A 33 -10.38 -15.40 0.68
C LYS A 33 -9.19 -16.19 1.22
N SER A 34 -8.96 -16.11 2.52
CA SER A 34 -7.96 -16.95 3.18
C SER A 34 -8.40 -18.43 3.10
N THR A 35 -7.49 -19.30 2.68
CA THR A 35 -7.73 -20.76 2.76
C THR A 35 -7.54 -21.30 4.17
N LYS A 36 -6.90 -20.54 5.07
CA LYS A 36 -6.67 -20.91 6.48
C LYS A 36 -7.84 -20.53 7.40
N SER A 37 -8.27 -19.26 7.35
CA SER A 37 -9.28 -18.71 8.26
C SER A 37 -10.67 -18.60 7.61
N HIS A 38 -10.75 -18.81 6.30
CA HIS A 38 -11.94 -18.58 5.47
C HIS A 38 -12.50 -17.15 5.51
N GLN A 39 -11.73 -16.21 6.07
CA GLN A 39 -12.08 -14.81 6.09
C GLN A 39 -11.79 -14.13 4.75
N TRP A 40 -12.62 -13.14 4.43
CA TRP A 40 -12.45 -12.30 3.25
C TRP A 40 -11.64 -11.06 3.59
N TYR A 41 -10.71 -10.72 2.72
CA TYR A 41 -9.92 -9.50 2.79
C TYR A 41 -10.29 -8.56 1.64
N TRP A 42 -10.25 -7.27 1.94
CA TRP A 42 -10.29 -6.19 0.96
C TRP A 42 -8.92 -5.54 0.89
N VAL A 43 -8.44 -5.34 -0.34
CA VAL A 43 -7.22 -4.61 -0.63
C VAL A 43 -7.60 -3.42 -1.51
N TRP A 44 -7.43 -2.23 -0.96
CA TRP A 44 -7.59 -0.96 -1.67
C TRP A 44 -6.24 -0.55 -2.23
N VAL A 45 -6.22 -0.23 -3.52
CA VAL A 45 -5.09 0.41 -4.18
C VAL A 45 -5.54 1.80 -4.60
N GLU A 46 -5.05 2.81 -3.92
CA GLU A 46 -5.27 4.21 -4.25
C GLU A 46 -4.26 4.62 -5.32
N VAL A 47 -4.73 5.15 -6.44
CA VAL A 47 -3.90 5.53 -7.59
C VAL A 47 -3.84 7.04 -7.70
N TYR A 48 -2.62 7.56 -7.65
CA TYR A 48 -2.32 8.98 -7.66
C TYR A 48 -1.70 9.41 -9.00
N GLU A 49 -1.38 10.69 -9.12
CA GLU A 49 -0.50 11.19 -10.18
C GLU A 49 0.87 10.49 -10.17
N HIS A 50 1.55 10.57 -11.32
CA HIS A 50 2.86 9.93 -11.55
C HIS A 50 2.88 8.41 -11.33
N ASP A 51 1.75 7.74 -11.62
CA ASP A 51 1.61 6.29 -11.48
C ASP A 51 2.07 5.77 -10.11
N PHE A 52 1.72 6.54 -9.06
CA PHE A 52 1.98 6.17 -7.69
C PHE A 52 0.77 5.43 -7.10
N TYR A 53 1.01 4.24 -6.55
CA TYR A 53 -0.01 3.33 -6.04
C TYR A 53 0.17 3.12 -4.52
N ALA A 54 -0.78 3.57 -3.70
CA ALA A 54 -0.76 3.31 -2.25
C ALA A 54 -1.65 2.10 -1.89
N ILE A 55 -1.09 1.13 -1.16
CA ILE A 55 -1.78 -0.12 -0.82
C ILE A 55 -2.28 -0.08 0.62
N LYS A 56 -3.56 -0.40 0.81
CA LYS A 56 -4.23 -0.54 2.10
C LYS A 56 -5.02 -1.85 2.12
N PHE A 57 -5.05 -2.56 3.24
CA PHE A 57 -5.84 -3.79 3.34
C PHE A 57 -6.46 -3.98 4.72
N HIS A 58 -7.60 -4.66 4.77
CA HIS A 58 -8.30 -5.01 6.01
C HIS A 58 -9.23 -6.21 5.79
N LEU A 59 -9.73 -6.80 6.89
CA LEU A 59 -10.80 -7.79 6.81
C LEU A 59 -12.09 -7.17 6.28
N LYS A 60 -12.79 -7.84 5.36
CA LYS A 60 -14.10 -7.42 4.85
C LYS A 60 -15.13 -7.25 5.97
N ALA A 61 -15.02 -8.04 7.04
CA ALA A 61 -15.84 -7.89 8.23
C ALA A 61 -15.68 -6.51 8.88
N HIS A 62 -14.48 -5.90 8.82
CA HIS A 62 -14.18 -4.60 9.42
C HIS A 62 -14.50 -3.42 8.50
N ARG A 63 -15.10 -3.61 7.32
CA ARG A 63 -15.26 -2.55 6.31
C ARG A 63 -15.92 -1.26 6.81
N HIS A 64 -16.87 -1.39 7.73
CA HIS A 64 -17.60 -0.27 8.32
C HIS A 64 -16.93 0.33 9.57
N SER A 65 -15.86 -0.30 10.08
CA SER A 65 -15.11 0.24 11.21
C SER A 65 -14.24 1.43 10.74
N PRO A 66 -14.21 2.54 11.50
CA PRO A 66 -13.25 3.62 11.25
C PRO A 66 -11.81 3.13 11.46
N ASP A 67 -11.59 2.27 12.46
CA ASP A 67 -10.27 1.76 12.86
C ASP A 67 -9.83 0.50 12.09
N LYS A 68 -10.48 0.20 10.94
CA LYS A 68 -10.28 -1.05 10.19
C LYS A 68 -8.83 -1.40 9.86
N TYR A 69 -7.96 -0.39 9.75
CA TYR A 69 -6.52 -0.56 9.49
C TYR A 69 -5.68 -0.71 10.75
N ASN A 70 -6.20 -0.27 11.89
CA ASN A 70 -5.56 -0.37 13.21
C ASN A 70 -5.89 -1.70 13.90
N LEU A 71 -7.03 -2.30 13.59
CA LEU A 71 -7.49 -3.58 14.17
C LEU A 71 -6.55 -4.75 13.84
N MET A 72 -6.22 -5.53 14.87
CA MET A 72 -5.52 -6.82 14.73
C MET A 72 -6.52 -7.91 14.38
N THR A 73 -6.17 -8.79 13.44
CA THR A 73 -7.08 -9.87 13.02
C THR A 73 -7.07 -11.07 13.98
N GLY A 74 -5.95 -11.32 14.67
CA GLY A 74 -5.77 -12.51 15.51
C GLY A 74 -5.69 -13.85 14.75
N LEU A 75 -5.73 -13.83 13.41
CA LEU A 75 -5.84 -15.03 12.57
C LEU A 75 -4.50 -15.74 12.29
N ASN A 76 -3.39 -15.16 12.78
CA ASN A 76 -2.03 -15.71 12.65
C ASN A 76 -1.67 -16.07 11.19
N GLU A 77 -2.00 -15.18 10.26
CA GLU A 77 -1.79 -15.38 8.81
C GLU A 77 -1.20 -14.16 8.11
N ALA A 78 -0.44 -13.34 8.86
CA ALA A 78 0.13 -12.10 8.34
C ALA A 78 0.97 -12.33 7.07
N ARG A 79 1.84 -13.35 7.05
CA ARG A 79 2.73 -13.63 5.92
C ARG A 79 2.00 -13.89 4.59
N PRO A 80 1.07 -14.87 4.48
CA PRO A 80 0.34 -15.09 3.22
C PRO A 80 -0.55 -13.91 2.82
N VAL A 81 -1.13 -13.19 3.79
CA VAL A 81 -1.88 -11.95 3.54
C VAL A 81 -0.99 -10.88 2.89
N ILE A 82 0.18 -10.61 3.48
CA ILE A 82 1.14 -9.63 2.95
C ILE A 82 1.65 -10.07 1.57
N ASN A 83 1.98 -11.35 1.39
CA ASN A 83 2.40 -11.89 0.09
C ASN A 83 1.31 -11.70 -0.98
N THR A 84 0.03 -11.79 -0.60
CA THR A 84 -1.08 -11.54 -1.53
C THR A 84 -1.13 -10.07 -1.97
N CYS A 85 -0.90 -9.13 -1.04
CA CYS A 85 -0.75 -7.72 -1.41
C CYS A 85 0.46 -7.49 -2.34
N ILE A 86 1.57 -8.19 -2.12
CA ILE A 86 2.76 -8.11 -2.97
C ILE A 86 2.50 -8.68 -4.36
N ALA A 87 1.78 -9.80 -4.47
CA ALA A 87 1.40 -10.36 -5.76
C ALA A 87 0.54 -9.37 -6.57
N ILE A 88 -0.41 -8.69 -5.93
CA ILE A 88 -1.19 -7.60 -6.56
C ILE A 88 -0.28 -6.46 -7.02
N MET A 89 0.69 -6.03 -6.19
CA MET A 89 1.65 -4.99 -6.58
C MET A 89 2.53 -5.41 -7.75
N GLN A 90 2.96 -6.68 -7.81
CA GLN A 90 3.75 -7.23 -8.91
C GLN A 90 2.93 -7.31 -10.20
N GLU A 91 1.65 -7.71 -10.13
CA GLU A 91 0.73 -7.66 -11.26
C GLU A 91 0.58 -6.23 -11.80
N ILE A 92 0.37 -5.25 -10.92
CA ILE A 92 0.31 -3.83 -11.31
C ILE A 92 1.62 -3.39 -11.96
N SER A 93 2.77 -3.74 -11.37
CA SER A 93 4.08 -3.39 -11.94
C SER A 93 4.37 -4.07 -13.27
N TYR A 94 3.79 -5.23 -13.53
CA TYR A 94 3.92 -5.93 -14.80
C TYR A 94 3.06 -5.26 -15.88
N ILE A 95 1.84 -4.86 -15.53
CA ILE A 95 0.90 -4.18 -16.43
C ILE A 95 1.34 -2.73 -16.70
N ASN A 96 1.84 -2.03 -15.69
CA ASN A 96 2.30 -0.65 -15.76
C ASN A 96 3.79 -0.53 -15.37
N PRO A 97 4.70 -0.49 -16.36
CA PRO A 97 6.13 -0.35 -16.12
C PRO A 97 6.57 1.00 -15.51
N HIS A 98 5.67 1.96 -15.31
CA HIS A 98 5.93 3.23 -14.62
C HIS A 98 5.54 3.20 -13.13
N SER A 99 4.93 2.10 -12.67
CA SER A 99 4.35 2.04 -11.33
C SER A 99 5.39 2.28 -10.23
N SER A 100 5.08 3.21 -9.33
CA SER A 100 5.72 3.39 -8.03
C SER A 100 4.73 3.04 -6.91
N PHE A 101 5.19 2.68 -5.73
CA PHE A 101 4.32 2.18 -4.66
C PHE A 101 4.55 2.86 -3.32
N GLY A 102 3.55 2.80 -2.43
CA GLY A 102 3.73 3.15 -1.03
C GLY A 102 2.75 2.51 -0.08
N PHE A 103 3.07 2.58 1.20
CA PHE A 103 2.18 2.18 2.28
C PHE A 103 2.47 2.95 3.57
N ILE A 104 1.48 2.94 4.47
CA ILE A 104 1.64 3.35 5.87
C ILE A 104 1.46 2.11 6.73
N GLY A 105 2.45 1.82 7.59
CA GLY A 105 2.30 0.80 8.61
C GLY A 105 1.44 1.35 9.75
N ALA A 106 0.12 1.21 9.65
CA ALA A 106 -0.80 1.70 10.68
C ALA A 106 -0.46 1.13 12.06
N ASN A 107 -0.57 1.96 13.10
CA ASN A 107 -0.35 1.58 14.49
C ASN A 107 -1.50 0.70 15.01
N MET A 108 -1.22 -0.17 15.96
CA MET A 108 -2.25 -0.84 16.76
C MET A 108 -2.89 0.14 17.74
N GLN A 109 -4.03 -0.24 18.32
CA GLN A 109 -4.50 0.42 19.54
C GLN A 109 -3.38 0.36 20.59
N ASP A 110 -3.13 1.50 21.24
CA ASP A 110 -2.05 1.68 22.22
C ASP A 110 -0.61 1.57 21.68
N GLU A 111 -0.42 1.67 20.37
CA GLU A 111 0.90 1.80 19.73
C GLU A 111 1.07 3.22 19.17
N SER A 112 2.27 3.80 19.33
CA SER A 112 2.63 5.05 18.64
C SER A 112 2.64 4.84 17.12
N ASP A 113 2.32 5.88 16.37
CA ASP A 113 2.48 5.96 14.91
C ASP A 113 3.95 5.97 14.45
N ILE A 114 4.91 6.15 15.36
CA ILE A 114 6.35 6.11 15.09
C ILE A 114 6.85 4.66 15.05
N ASN A 115 7.47 4.27 13.94
CA ASN A 115 8.16 2.98 13.76
C ASN A 115 7.33 1.74 14.13
N THR A 116 6.07 1.68 13.68
CA THR A 116 5.13 0.62 14.09
C THR A 116 5.64 -0.78 13.77
N LYS A 117 5.13 -1.78 14.50
CA LYS A 117 5.37 -3.20 14.23
C LYS A 117 5.00 -3.56 12.79
N ARG A 118 3.87 -3.05 12.28
CA ARG A 118 3.44 -3.28 10.88
C ARG A 118 4.46 -2.72 9.89
N PHE A 119 4.90 -1.46 10.07
CA PHE A 119 5.92 -0.84 9.24
C PHE A 119 7.23 -1.65 9.21
N ARG A 120 7.72 -2.06 10.39
CA ARG A 120 8.95 -2.86 10.52
C ARG A 120 8.86 -4.22 9.82
N VAL A 121 7.68 -4.84 9.79
CA VAL A 121 7.45 -6.08 9.05
C VAL A 121 7.37 -5.79 7.56
N TYR A 122 6.46 -4.90 7.14
CA TYR A 122 6.19 -4.64 5.72
C TYR A 122 7.42 -4.14 4.98
N ARG A 123 8.26 -3.29 5.59
CA ARG A 123 9.51 -2.82 4.97
C ARG A 123 10.47 -3.95 4.60
N ARG A 124 10.51 -5.02 5.41
CA ARG A 124 11.36 -6.19 5.13
C ARG A 124 10.83 -6.98 3.94
N PHE A 125 9.51 -7.12 3.84
CA PHE A 125 8.90 -7.72 2.67
C PHE A 125 9.21 -6.87 1.42
N MET A 126 9.00 -5.56 1.46
CA MET A 126 9.29 -4.71 0.30
C MET A 126 10.74 -4.82 -0.18
N ALA A 127 11.71 -4.76 0.73
CA ALA A 127 13.12 -4.94 0.39
C ALA A 127 13.46 -6.35 -0.15
N THR A 128 12.64 -7.36 0.14
CA THR A 128 12.83 -8.73 -0.35
C THR A 128 12.29 -8.93 -1.77
N TYR A 129 11.11 -8.36 -2.06
CA TYR A 129 10.39 -8.63 -3.32
C TYR A 129 10.58 -7.58 -4.40
N PHE A 130 11.00 -6.37 -4.04
CA PHE A 130 11.27 -5.30 -4.97
C PHE A 130 12.74 -4.95 -4.91
N THR A 131 13.42 -5.11 -6.05
CA THR A 131 14.88 -5.01 -6.12
C THR A 131 15.34 -3.56 -6.15
N GLU A 132 16.46 -3.28 -5.50
CA GLU A 132 17.12 -1.98 -5.58
C GLU A 132 17.66 -1.65 -6.98
N GLN A 133 17.74 -2.60 -7.92
CA GLN A 133 18.07 -2.27 -9.32
C GLN A 133 16.97 -1.44 -9.98
N ILE A 134 15.70 -1.76 -9.71
CA ILE A 134 14.54 -1.15 -10.36
C ILE A 134 13.97 -0.01 -9.52
N PHE A 135 14.02 -0.13 -8.20
CA PHE A 135 13.35 0.79 -7.29
C PHE A 135 14.31 1.45 -6.30
N GLY A 136 14.06 2.72 -6.00
CA GLY A 136 14.57 3.41 -4.83
C GLY A 136 13.62 3.21 -3.65
N HIS A 137 14.18 2.89 -2.49
CA HIS A 137 13.43 2.61 -1.27
C HIS A 137 13.60 3.78 -0.29
N TYR A 138 12.51 4.48 0.00
CA TYR A 138 12.49 5.66 0.86
C TYR A 138 11.49 5.45 1.99
N PHE A 139 11.77 5.95 3.19
CA PHE A 139 10.87 5.78 4.32
C PHE A 139 11.00 6.89 5.35
N ASN A 140 9.89 7.20 6.02
CA ASN A 140 9.86 8.09 7.16
C ASN A 140 9.45 7.29 8.41
N ILE A 141 10.40 7.12 9.33
CA ILE A 141 10.20 6.35 10.56
C ILE A 141 9.18 7.02 11.48
N HIS A 142 9.14 8.36 11.51
CA HIS A 142 8.22 9.11 12.36
C HIS A 142 6.76 8.96 11.95
N LYS A 143 6.50 8.69 10.67
CA LYS A 143 5.16 8.47 10.13
C LYS A 143 4.89 7.02 9.74
N SER A 144 5.84 6.11 9.98
CA SER A 144 5.75 4.70 9.59
C SER A 144 5.41 4.51 8.10
N THR A 145 5.89 5.41 7.24
CA THR A 145 5.62 5.40 5.80
C THR A 145 6.79 4.83 5.02
N TYR A 146 6.45 4.19 3.91
CA TYR A 146 7.42 3.61 2.98
C TYR A 146 7.00 3.92 1.56
N LEU A 147 7.94 4.41 0.76
CA LEU A 147 7.80 4.71 -0.65
C LEU A 147 8.80 3.87 -1.43
N LEU A 148 8.33 3.36 -2.55
CA LEU A 148 9.04 2.45 -3.44
C LEU A 148 8.94 3.08 -4.83
N ILE A 149 9.89 3.98 -5.12
CA ILE A 149 9.85 4.80 -6.32
C ILE A 149 10.66 4.14 -7.40
N ARG A 150 10.09 3.96 -8.58
CA ARG A 150 10.81 3.40 -9.71
C ARG A 150 11.89 4.37 -10.17
N LYS A 151 13.12 3.87 -10.35
CA LYS A 151 14.27 4.72 -10.66
C LYS A 151 14.13 5.45 -11.99
N SER A 152 13.55 4.81 -13.01
CA SER A 152 13.27 5.45 -14.30
C SER A 152 12.37 6.68 -14.14
N GLU A 153 11.42 6.66 -13.20
CA GLU A 153 10.55 7.80 -12.96
C GLU A 153 11.27 8.93 -12.23
N LEU A 154 12.24 8.63 -11.36
CA LEU A 154 13.09 9.65 -10.74
C LEU A 154 14.06 10.31 -11.73
N GLU A 155 14.50 9.56 -12.75
CA GLU A 155 15.34 10.12 -13.81
C GLU A 155 14.56 11.11 -14.68
N ILE A 156 13.27 10.84 -14.93
CA ILE A 156 12.38 11.73 -15.68
C ILE A 156 11.90 12.90 -14.80
N TYR A 157 11.60 12.63 -13.54
CA TYR A 157 11.05 13.59 -12.57
C TYR A 157 11.90 13.62 -11.28
N PRO A 158 13.04 14.34 -11.26
CA PRO A 158 13.95 14.35 -10.10
C PRO A 158 13.32 14.86 -8.79
N GLU A 159 12.32 15.73 -8.89
CA GLU A 159 11.60 16.32 -7.75
C GLU A 159 10.41 15.48 -7.27
N LEU A 160 10.18 14.29 -7.86
CA LEU A 160 8.99 13.47 -7.61
C LEU A 160 8.78 13.16 -6.11
N LEU A 161 9.86 12.89 -5.37
CA LEU A 161 9.76 12.63 -3.92
C LEU A 161 9.26 13.85 -3.14
N THR A 162 9.80 15.04 -3.44
CA THR A 162 9.42 16.31 -2.82
C THR A 162 7.96 16.65 -3.15
N GLU A 163 7.56 16.42 -4.40
CA GLU A 163 6.21 16.64 -4.88
C GLU A 163 5.20 15.71 -4.20
N LEU A 164 5.51 14.41 -4.12
CA LEU A 164 4.68 13.43 -3.42
C LEU A 164 4.53 13.80 -1.94
N ASP A 165 5.61 14.14 -1.23
CA ASP A 165 5.56 14.55 0.18
C ASP A 165 4.64 15.76 0.37
N THR A 166 4.79 16.79 -0.47
CA THR A 166 3.95 18.00 -0.43
C THR A 166 2.49 17.68 -0.67
N LYS A 167 2.19 16.90 -1.71
CA LYS A 167 0.80 16.55 -2.07
C LYS A 167 0.15 15.63 -1.04
N PHE A 168 0.91 14.71 -0.43
CA PHE A 168 0.41 13.87 0.65
C PHE A 168 0.12 14.67 1.93
N LYS A 169 0.94 15.66 2.28
CA LYS A 169 0.65 16.59 3.40
C LYS A 169 -0.64 17.38 3.18
N ILE A 170 -0.84 17.90 1.97
CA ILE A 170 -2.08 18.63 1.62
C ILE A 170 -3.31 17.71 1.68
N LEU A 171 -3.20 16.48 1.16
CA LEU A 171 -4.32 15.54 1.12
C LEU A 171 -4.65 14.97 2.50
N TYR A 172 -3.64 14.80 3.35
CA TYR A 172 -3.74 14.15 4.64
C TYR A 172 -3.06 15.01 5.70
N SER A 173 -3.86 15.83 6.39
CA SER A 173 -3.38 16.77 7.42
C SER A 173 -2.66 16.12 8.61
N TYR A 174 -2.69 14.79 8.75
CA TYR A 174 -1.94 14.06 9.77
C TYR A 174 -0.47 13.78 9.37
N PHE A 175 -0.06 14.14 8.16
CA PHE A 175 1.34 14.04 7.70
C PHE A 175 2.21 15.22 8.14
N ASP A 176 1.62 16.29 8.68
CA ASP A 176 2.33 17.40 9.33
C ASP A 176 2.95 17.01 10.68
#